data_AF-A0A8B8EB36-F1
#
_entry.id   AF-A0A8B8EB36-F1
#
_cell.length_a   1.000
_cell.length_b   1.000
_cell.length_c   1.000
_cell.angle_alpha   90.00
_cell.angle_beta   90.00
_cell.angle_gamma   90.00
#
_symmetry.space_group_name_H-M   'P 1'
#
loop_
_entity.id
_entity.type
_entity.pdbx_description
1 polymer ?
#
loop_
_entity_poly.entity_id
_entity_poly.type
_entity_poly.pdbx_seq_one_letter_code
_entity_poly.pdbx_strand_id
1 'polypeptide(L)'
;MDGKYYNYQPYQWAVQNCPLYCGICQEVCQDDSRSNCRLYNRTVLCNPSGVHYMWASVKCPAYCGLCQAPTRIVPCQDRITNCDEYPSDVCVNPLYRLWREDNCRKYCGICSGFDVEHFPSSVFGRF
;
A
#
# COMPACT_ATOMS: atom_id res chain seq x y z
N MET A 1 -25.04 -0.61 -23.79
CA MET A 1 -24.46 -0.08 -25.04
C MET A 1 -22.99 0.21 -24.77
N ASP A 2 -22.17 -0.68 -25.33
CA ASP A 2 -20.87 -0.43 -25.98
C ASP A 2 -19.68 0.05 -25.15
N GLY A 3 -18.88 -0.96 -24.76
CA GLY A 3 -17.51 -0.82 -24.34
C GLY A 3 -16.68 -0.15 -25.43
N LYS A 4 -16.15 1.03 -25.10
CA LYS A 4 -15.17 1.71 -25.94
C LYS A 4 -13.78 1.18 -25.61
N TYR A 5 -13.28 0.31 -26.49
CA TYR A 5 -11.86 0.02 -26.60
C TYR A 5 -11.13 1.31 -27.00
N TYR A 6 -10.44 1.95 -26.06
CA TYR A 6 -9.60 3.10 -26.36
C TYR A 6 -8.27 2.62 -26.94
N ASN A 7 -7.93 3.12 -28.13
CA ASN A 7 -6.69 2.83 -28.83
C ASN A 7 -5.51 3.47 -28.05
N TYR A 8 -4.69 2.62 -27.43
CA TYR A 8 -3.70 2.97 -26.39
C TYR A 8 -2.35 3.50 -26.92
N GLN A 9 -2.15 3.58 -28.24
CA GLN A 9 -0.81 3.77 -28.81
C GLN A 9 -0.22 5.20 -28.62
N PRO A 10 -0.98 6.31 -28.70
CA PRO A 10 -0.44 7.64 -28.40
C PRO A 10 -0.25 7.93 -26.90
N TYR A 11 -0.94 7.17 -26.04
CA TYR A 11 -0.94 7.37 -24.58
C TYR A 11 0.31 6.79 -23.91
N GLN A 12 0.91 5.74 -24.48
CA GLN A 12 2.11 5.08 -23.93
C GLN A 12 3.31 6.04 -23.81
N TRP A 13 3.57 6.86 -24.84
CA TRP A 13 4.68 7.82 -24.77
C TRP A 13 4.43 8.87 -23.69
N ALA A 14 3.22 9.41 -23.60
CA ALA A 14 2.88 10.42 -22.60
C ALA A 14 2.90 9.86 -21.17
N VAL A 15 2.46 8.61 -20.97
CA VAL A 15 2.59 7.87 -19.71
C VAL A 15 4.06 7.74 -19.29
N GLN A 16 4.96 7.47 -20.23
CA GLN A 16 6.39 7.29 -19.97
C GLN A 16 7.13 8.61 -19.74
N ASN A 17 6.77 9.68 -20.46
CA ASN A 17 7.55 10.92 -20.50
C ASN A 17 6.91 12.08 -19.73
N CYS A 18 5.60 12.06 -19.55
CA CYS A 18 4.83 13.11 -18.88
C CYS A 18 3.86 12.53 -17.82
N PRO A 19 4.31 11.66 -16.89
CA PRO A 19 3.42 10.95 -15.98
C PRO A 19 2.63 11.88 -15.06
N LEU A 20 3.18 13.04 -14.69
CA LEU A 20 2.47 14.07 -13.92
C LEU A 20 1.22 14.60 -14.67
N TYR A 21 1.38 14.94 -15.96
CA TYR A 21 0.30 15.46 -16.80
C TYR A 21 -0.73 14.38 -17.17
N CYS A 22 -0.32 13.12 -17.22
CA CYS A 22 -1.22 12.00 -17.41
C CYS A 22 -1.98 11.60 -16.14
N GLY A 23 -1.76 12.29 -15.01
CA GLY A 23 -2.39 11.97 -13.71
C GLY A 23 -1.87 10.69 -13.08
N ILE A 24 -0.68 10.23 -13.50
CA ILE A 24 0.01 9.03 -13.02
C ILE A 24 0.92 9.39 -11.85
N CYS A 25 1.50 10.59 -11.86
CA CYS A 25 2.18 11.16 -10.70
C CYS A 25 1.35 12.32 -10.14
N GLN A 26 1.27 12.41 -8.82
CA GLN A 26 0.75 13.59 -8.11
C GLN A 26 1.92 14.33 -7.46
N GLU A 27 1.78 15.65 -7.25
CA GLU A 27 2.81 16.47 -6.58
C GLU A 27 3.15 15.96 -5.18
N VAL A 28 2.16 15.36 -4.51
CA VAL A 28 2.33 14.63 -3.25
C VAL A 28 2.23 13.13 -3.52
N CYS A 29 3.27 12.39 -3.13
CA CYS A 29 3.25 10.94 -3.19
C CYS A 29 2.38 10.37 -2.08
N GLN A 30 1.16 9.95 -2.43
CA GLN A 30 0.23 9.32 -1.50
C GLN A 30 -0.60 8.25 -2.20
N ASP A 31 -0.97 7.20 -1.46
CA ASP A 31 -1.94 6.22 -1.92
C ASP A 31 -3.37 6.79 -1.76
N ASP A 32 -4.27 6.37 -2.65
CA ASP A 32 -5.70 6.62 -2.55
C ASP A 32 -6.26 5.84 -1.36
N SER A 33 -6.71 6.56 -0.33
CA SER A 33 -7.19 5.98 0.91
C SER A 33 -8.43 5.08 0.75
N ARG A 34 -9.23 5.28 -0.32
CA ARG A 34 -10.41 4.44 -0.60
C ARG A 34 -10.02 3.12 -1.25
N SER A 35 -8.85 3.09 -1.86
CA SER A 35 -8.35 1.93 -2.60
C SER A 35 -7.76 0.87 -1.67
N ASN A 36 -7.40 1.22 -0.42
CA ASN A 36 -6.91 0.27 0.58
C ASN A 36 -5.82 -0.67 0.06
N CYS A 37 -4.79 -0.09 -0.57
CA CYS A 37 -3.74 -0.81 -1.31
C CYS A 37 -3.12 -1.99 -0.54
N ARG A 38 -3.01 -1.86 0.78
CA ARG A 38 -2.52 -2.91 1.67
C ARG A 38 -3.36 -4.19 1.64
N LEU A 39 -4.63 -4.19 1.22
CA LEU A 39 -5.44 -5.41 1.10
C LEU A 39 -4.94 -6.33 -0.03
N TYR A 40 -4.29 -5.77 -1.04
CA TYR A 40 -3.85 -6.52 -2.20
C TYR A 40 -2.44 -7.07 -2.03
N ASN A 41 -2.18 -8.21 -2.68
CA ASN A 41 -0.83 -8.75 -2.79
C ASN A 41 0.05 -7.77 -3.57
N ARG A 42 1.07 -7.21 -2.90
CA ARG A 42 1.97 -6.20 -3.47
C ARG A 42 2.66 -6.68 -4.75
N THR A 43 3.13 -7.92 -4.78
CA THR A 43 3.86 -8.48 -5.93
C THR A 43 2.97 -8.60 -7.17
N VAL A 44 1.70 -8.94 -6.99
CA VAL A 44 0.73 -9.02 -8.10
C VAL A 44 0.25 -7.63 -8.51
N LEU A 45 -0.11 -6.79 -7.54
CA LEU A 45 -0.66 -5.46 -7.78
C LEU A 45 0.34 -4.53 -8.47
N CYS A 46 1.60 -4.57 -8.04
CA CYS A 46 2.65 -3.65 -8.46
C CYS A 46 3.56 -4.22 -9.55
N ASN A 47 3.24 -5.39 -10.13
CA ASN A 47 4.00 -5.96 -11.24
C ASN A 47 3.85 -5.07 -12.50
N PRO A 48 4.92 -4.48 -13.06
CA PRO A 48 4.85 -3.62 -14.26
C PRO A 48 4.24 -4.28 -15.50
N SER A 49 4.35 -5.61 -15.61
CA SER A 49 3.74 -6.38 -16.71
C SER A 49 2.35 -6.93 -16.35
N GLY A 50 1.85 -6.64 -15.15
CA GLY A 50 0.57 -7.10 -14.65
C GLY A 50 -0.59 -6.22 -15.14
N VAL A 51 -1.77 -6.85 -15.29
CA VAL A 51 -2.99 -6.16 -15.73
C VAL A 51 -3.46 -5.06 -14.77
N HIS A 52 -3.05 -5.11 -13.51
CA HIS A 52 -3.42 -4.12 -12.49
C HIS A 52 -2.44 -2.96 -12.38
N TYR A 53 -1.28 -3.02 -13.05
CA TYR A 53 -0.21 -2.03 -12.87
C TYR A 53 -0.66 -0.60 -13.14
N MET A 54 -1.42 -0.38 -14.22
CA MET A 54 -1.92 0.94 -14.59
C MET A 54 -2.88 1.51 -13.56
N TRP A 55 -3.68 0.68 -12.90
CA TRP A 55 -4.55 1.13 -11.81
C TRP A 55 -3.72 1.40 -10.56
N ALA A 56 -2.78 0.51 -10.24
CA ALA A 56 -1.92 0.60 -9.06
C ALA A 56 -0.97 1.81 -9.13
N SER A 57 -0.51 2.19 -10.32
CA SER A 57 0.35 3.36 -10.51
C SER A 57 -0.34 4.67 -10.19
N VAL A 58 -1.66 4.74 -10.36
CA VAL A 58 -2.45 5.93 -10.05
C VAL A 58 -2.98 5.87 -8.61
N LYS A 59 -3.37 4.69 -8.12
CA LYS A 59 -4.07 4.53 -6.84
C LYS A 59 -3.18 4.15 -5.68
N CYS A 60 -2.08 3.47 -5.95
CA CYS A 60 -1.19 2.90 -4.95
C CYS A 60 0.29 3.24 -5.23
N PRO A 61 0.64 4.46 -5.68
CA PRO A 61 1.99 4.76 -6.13
C PRO A 61 3.02 4.64 -5.00
N ALA A 62 2.67 4.99 -3.75
CA ALA A 62 3.57 4.85 -2.61
C ALA A 62 3.69 3.37 -2.20
N TYR A 63 2.56 2.65 -2.10
CA TYR A 63 2.56 1.22 -1.81
C TYR A 63 3.40 0.44 -2.83
N CYS A 64 3.31 0.80 -4.12
CA CYS A 64 4.10 0.18 -5.18
C CYS A 64 5.54 0.69 -5.29
N GLY A 65 5.94 1.70 -4.52
CA GLY A 65 7.29 2.26 -4.54
C GLY A 65 7.60 3.04 -5.83
N LEU A 66 6.57 3.56 -6.49
CA LEU A 66 6.67 4.37 -7.70
C LEU A 66 6.95 5.84 -7.39
N CYS A 67 6.76 6.24 -6.13
CA CYS A 67 7.14 7.55 -5.61
C CYS A 67 7.55 7.45 -4.14
N GLN A 68 8.22 8.49 -3.63
CA GLN A 68 8.65 8.57 -2.24
C GLN A 68 7.59 9.29 -1.39
N ALA A 69 6.82 8.54 -0.62
CA ALA A 69 5.90 9.12 0.36
C ALA A 69 6.67 9.65 1.58
N PRO A 70 6.14 10.66 2.29
CA PRO A 70 6.66 11.05 3.59
C PRO A 70 6.69 9.85 4.53
N THR A 71 7.79 9.68 5.25
CA THR A 71 7.96 8.61 6.23
C THR A 71 8.23 9.17 7.61
N ARG A 72 7.93 8.36 8.64
CA ARG A 72 8.35 8.63 10.01
C ARG A 72 8.97 7.39 10.62
N ILE A 73 9.91 7.60 11.53
CA ILE A 73 10.46 6.54 12.36
C ILE A 73 9.50 6.30 13.53
N VAL A 74 9.12 5.05 13.74
CA VAL A 74 8.28 4.65 14.88
C VAL A 74 8.99 3.58 15.71
N PRO A 75 8.81 3.55 17.03
CA PRO A 75 9.30 2.45 17.84
C PRO A 75 8.57 1.16 17.49
N CYS A 76 9.29 0.05 17.49
CA CYS A 76 8.68 -1.27 17.39
C CYS A 76 7.95 -1.62 18.69
N GLN A 77 6.63 -1.49 18.66
CA GLN A 77 5.77 -1.82 19.78
C GLN A 77 4.42 -2.34 19.28
N ASP A 78 3.77 -3.15 20.11
CA ASP A 78 2.38 -3.52 19.93
C ASP A 78 1.50 -2.31 20.25
N ARG A 79 0.40 -2.17 19.50
CA ARG A 79 -0.59 -1.12 19.70
C ARG A 79 -1.57 -1.49 20.81
N ILE A 80 -1.94 -2.77 20.89
CA ILE A 80 -2.79 -3.31 21.95
C ILE A 80 -1.93 -4.07 22.95
N THR A 81 -2.39 -4.16 24.19
CA THR A 81 -1.61 -4.72 25.30
C THR A 81 -1.77 -6.23 25.48
N ASN A 82 -2.75 -6.84 24.81
CA ASN A 82 -3.16 -8.24 25.02
C ASN A 82 -2.85 -9.13 23.82
N CYS A 83 -1.82 -8.81 23.04
CA CYS A 83 -1.41 -9.63 21.90
C CYS A 83 -1.07 -11.07 22.29
N ASP A 84 -0.59 -11.28 23.51
CA ASP A 84 -0.25 -12.57 24.12
C ASP A 84 -1.46 -13.41 24.56
N GLU A 85 -2.66 -12.81 24.64
CA GLU A 85 -3.91 -13.55 24.88
C GLU A 85 -4.45 -14.22 23.61
N TYR A 86 -4.04 -13.76 22.43
CA TYR A 86 -4.45 -14.34 21.16
C TYR A 86 -3.64 -15.60 20.84
N PRO A 87 -4.26 -16.62 20.20
CA PRO A 87 -3.52 -17.80 19.78
C PRO A 87 -2.40 -17.42 18.81
N SER A 88 -1.28 -18.14 18.87
CA SER A 88 -0.08 -17.84 18.06
C SER A 88 -0.33 -17.89 16.55
N ASP A 89 -1.41 -18.53 16.10
CA ASP A 89 -1.81 -18.58 14.71
C ASP A 89 -2.11 -17.18 14.14
N VAL A 90 -2.48 -16.21 14.98
CA VAL A 90 -2.68 -14.81 14.58
C VAL A 90 -1.45 -14.24 13.87
N CYS A 91 -0.25 -14.72 14.23
CA CYS A 91 1.02 -14.27 13.65
C CYS A 91 1.36 -14.92 12.31
N VAL A 92 0.67 -15.98 11.89
CA VAL A 92 0.95 -16.68 10.62
C VAL A 92 -0.25 -16.71 9.68
N ASN A 93 -1.46 -16.78 10.21
CA ASN A 93 -2.69 -16.88 9.44
C ASN A 93 -2.92 -15.63 8.56
N PRO A 94 -3.02 -15.78 7.23
CA PRO A 94 -3.19 -14.66 6.31
C PRO A 94 -4.43 -13.79 6.57
N LEU A 95 -5.49 -14.37 7.17
CA LEU A 95 -6.71 -13.63 7.52
C LEU A 95 -6.44 -12.49 8.50
N TYR A 96 -5.46 -12.67 9.40
CA TYR A 96 -5.10 -11.68 10.42
C TYR A 96 -3.93 -10.79 10.01
N ARG A 97 -3.43 -10.89 8.77
CA ARG A 97 -2.22 -10.17 8.34
C ARG A 97 -2.29 -8.66 8.61
N LEU A 98 -3.35 -7.99 8.17
CA LEU A 98 -3.47 -6.54 8.38
C LEU A 98 -3.68 -6.21 9.86
N TRP A 99 -4.50 -7.01 10.55
CA TRP A 99 -4.75 -6.80 11.96
C TRP A 99 -3.48 -6.93 12.81
N ARG A 100 -2.66 -7.96 12.59
CA ARG A 100 -1.40 -8.15 13.34
C ARG A 100 -0.35 -7.09 12.97
N GLU A 101 -0.31 -6.65 11.70
CA GLU A 101 0.55 -5.54 11.26
C GLU A 101 0.14 -4.22 11.93
N ASP A 102 -1.14 -4.03 12.26
CA ASP A 102 -1.61 -2.79 12.87
C ASP A 102 -1.61 -2.84 14.41
N ASN A 103 -1.67 -4.03 15.00
CA ASN A 103 -1.90 -4.21 16.44
C ASN A 103 -0.80 -4.92 17.19
N CYS A 104 -0.17 -5.93 16.60
CA CYS A 104 0.68 -6.90 17.32
C CYS A 104 2.02 -7.14 16.62
N ARG A 105 2.62 -6.09 16.07
CA ARG A 105 3.87 -6.20 15.28
C ARG A 105 5.04 -6.73 16.09
N LYS A 106 5.20 -6.28 17.34
CA LYS A 106 6.30 -6.71 18.20
C LYS A 106 6.07 -8.14 18.66
N TYR A 107 4.87 -8.45 19.14
CA TYR A 107 4.49 -9.80 19.54
C TYR A 107 4.68 -10.81 18.40
N CYS A 108 4.25 -10.48 17.19
CA CYS A 108 4.41 -11.34 16.02
C CYS A 108 5.79 -11.26 15.35
N GLY A 109 6.76 -10.54 15.93
CA GLY A 109 8.11 -10.43 15.37
C GLY A 109 8.19 -9.77 14.00
N ILE A 110 7.20 -8.94 13.64
CA ILE A 110 7.13 -8.20 12.38
C ILE A 110 8.08 -7.00 12.38
N CYS A 111 8.37 -6.45 13.57
CA CYS A 111 9.26 -5.30 13.74
C CYS A 111 10.39 -5.60 14.74
N SER A 112 11.45 -4.78 14.71
CA SER A 112 12.50 -4.79 15.74
C SER A 112 13.13 -3.42 15.93
N GLY A 113 13.24 -2.94 17.17
CA GLY A 113 13.86 -1.65 17.49
C GLY A 113 13.01 -0.47 17.01
N PHE A 114 13.28 0.01 15.79
CA PHE A 114 12.54 1.09 15.14
C PHE A 114 12.22 0.72 13.69
N ASP A 115 11.04 1.11 13.23
CA ASP A 115 10.54 0.88 11.88
C ASP A 115 10.27 2.20 11.16
N VAL A 116 10.17 2.11 9.83
CA VAL A 116 9.75 3.21 8.96
C VAL A 116 8.29 3.03 8.57
N GLU A 117 7.43 3.95 9.00
CA GLU A 117 6.03 4.00 8.54
C GLU A 117 5.86 5.04 7.44
N HIS A 118 5.19 4.65 6.34
CA HIS A 118 4.79 5.54 5.27
C HIS A 118 3.48 6.25 5.63
N PHE A 119 3.48 7.59 5.61
CA PHE A 119 2.28 8.41 5.74
C PHE A 119 1.53 8.35 4.38
N PRO A 120 0.24 7.98 4.26
CA PRO A 120 -0.82 7.75 5.25
C PRO A 120 -1.25 6.27 5.31
N SER A 121 -0.39 5.36 5.77
CA SER A 121 -0.70 3.90 5.79
C SER A 121 -1.62 3.46 6.93
N SER A 122 -1.99 4.35 7.85
CA SER A 122 -2.88 4.07 8.99
C SER A 122 -4.32 4.49 8.67
N VAL A 123 -5.02 3.66 7.90
CA VAL A 123 -6.45 3.83 7.55
C VAL A 123 -7.39 3.67 8.77
N PHE A 124 -6.89 3.39 9.97
CA PHE A 124 -7.69 3.38 11.20
C PHE A 124 -7.28 4.49 12.17
N GLY A 125 -7.73 5.71 11.85
CA GLY A 125 -7.60 6.87 12.71
C GLY A 125 -8.65 7.94 12.42
N ARG A 126 -9.89 7.70 12.86
CA ARG A 126 -10.84 8.67 13.47
C ARG A 126 -12.23 8.00 13.53
N PHE A 127 -12.62 7.59 14.73
CA PHE A 127 -14.03 7.61 15.14
C PHE A 127 -14.45 9.05 15.41
#